data_AF-A0AAU0XZ97-F1
#
_entry.id   AF-A0AAU0XZ97-F1
#
_cell.length_a   1.000
_cell.length_b   1.000
_cell.length_c   1.000
_cell.angle_alpha   90.00
_cell.angle_beta   90.00
_cell.angle_gamma   90.00
#
_symmetry.space_group_name_H-M   'P 1'
#
loop_
_entity.id
_entity.type
_entity.pdbx_description
1 polymer ?
#
loop_
_entity_poly.entity_id
_entity_poly.type
_entity_poly.pdbx_seq_one_letter_code
_entity_poly.pdbx_strand_id
1 'polypeptide(L)'
;MINRRTFSKALGLGTGVAAASLAGLQGLPTASATTQNGTTAPTALTVTPGTHTSFATLKQIKAGLLDIGYAELGPAHGPVVICLHGWPYDIHSFVDVAPLLAAEGYRVIVPYLRGHGTTRFLSSRTFRNAQQSAIALNIIALMDVLKIEKAVLAGFDWGSRTADIIAALWPERTKALVSVSGYLVTNLEANKQPLPPKAEYAWWYQYYFSTERGRLAMEDKTKRHDLTRLVWDTVSPTWGFDDATFERTAAAFENPDYADIVIHNYRWRLSLADGERRYDRFEKQLAARPTIAVPAITLDAEHDPFTAPGDGSSYRDRFTGKYAHRTLKDIGHNVPQEAPTAFAQAVIDVDHF
;
A
#
# COMPACT_ATOMS: atom_id res chain seq x y z
N MET A 1 28.90 62.47 -17.61
CA MET A 1 28.05 61.39 -18.17
C MET A 1 27.28 60.80 -16.99
N ILE A 2 26.08 61.30 -16.67
CA ILE A 2 24.74 60.84 -17.13
C ILE A 2 24.57 59.31 -16.96
N ASN A 3 23.51 58.71 -16.37
CA ASN A 3 22.38 59.09 -15.50
C ASN A 3 21.50 57.83 -15.27
N ARG A 4 20.81 57.76 -14.11
CA ARG A 4 19.42 57.27 -13.88
C ARG A 4 19.00 55.81 -14.17
N ARG A 5 18.42 55.14 -13.15
CA ARG A 5 16.95 55.01 -12.92
C ARG A 5 16.64 54.17 -11.65
N THR A 6 16.31 54.83 -10.53
CA THR A 6 14.96 54.94 -9.88
C THR A 6 14.35 53.67 -9.29
N PHE A 7 14.49 53.54 -7.97
CA PHE A 7 13.58 52.85 -7.05
C PHE A 7 12.48 53.85 -6.62
N SER A 8 11.21 53.45 -6.64
CA SER A 8 10.11 54.24 -6.06
C SER A 8 9.53 53.54 -4.85
N LYS A 9 9.47 54.27 -3.73
CA LYS A 9 8.65 53.99 -2.55
C LYS A 9 7.21 54.44 -2.83
N ALA A 10 6.23 53.74 -2.25
CA ALA A 10 4.97 54.36 -1.86
C ALA A 10 4.51 53.78 -0.51
N LEU A 11 4.28 54.69 0.43
CA LEU A 11 3.74 54.53 1.76
C LEU A 11 2.22 54.72 1.69
N GLY A 12 1.44 54.02 2.52
CA GLY A 12 0.00 54.25 2.61
C GLY A 12 -0.62 53.57 3.83
N LEU A 13 -0.55 54.24 4.97
CA LEU A 13 -1.36 53.99 6.18
C LEU A 13 -2.83 54.34 5.91
N GLY A 14 -3.76 53.60 6.51
CA GLY A 14 -5.18 53.95 6.51
C GLY A 14 -6.03 52.99 7.34
N THR A 15 -6.14 53.29 8.63
CA THR A 15 -7.11 52.74 9.59
C THR A 15 -8.55 53.18 9.26
N GLY A 16 -9.52 52.29 9.41
CA GLY A 16 -10.95 52.63 9.33
C GLY A 16 -11.85 51.57 9.96
N VAL A 17 -12.29 51.84 11.18
CA VAL A 17 -13.30 51.10 11.96
C VAL A 17 -14.69 51.46 11.42
N ALA A 18 -15.57 50.45 11.26
CA ALA A 18 -17.01 50.69 11.18
C ALA A 18 -17.74 49.58 11.93
N ALA A 19 -18.22 49.92 13.13
CA ALA A 19 -19.23 49.19 13.86
C ALA A 19 -20.62 49.60 13.33
N ALA A 20 -21.48 48.62 13.07
CA ALA A 20 -22.92 48.84 12.94
C ALA A 20 -23.63 47.65 13.57
N SER A 21 -24.15 47.88 14.78
CA SER A 21 -25.17 47.06 15.41
C SER A 21 -26.53 47.69 15.13
N LEU A 22 -27.53 46.88 14.82
CA LEU A 22 -28.94 47.16 15.12
C LEU A 22 -29.73 45.85 15.16
N ALA A 23 -30.59 45.79 16.15
CA ALA A 23 -31.25 44.63 16.71
C ALA A 23 -32.38 44.06 15.86
N GLY A 24 -32.59 42.75 16.03
CA GLY A 24 -33.90 42.19 16.40
C GLY A 24 -34.85 41.81 15.28
N LEU A 25 -35.09 40.51 15.14
CA LEU A 25 -36.40 39.94 14.79
C LEU A 25 -36.48 38.51 15.36
N GLN A 26 -37.59 38.26 16.06
CA GLN A 26 -37.89 37.07 16.85
C GLN A 26 -38.38 35.91 15.98
N GLY A 27 -37.96 34.70 16.36
CA GLY A 27 -38.76 33.46 16.38
C GLY A 27 -39.29 32.87 15.07
N LEU A 28 -38.88 31.64 14.75
CA LEU A 28 -39.67 30.51 14.20
C LEU A 28 -38.77 29.24 14.19
N PRO A 29 -39.34 28.02 14.12
CA PRO A 29 -39.11 26.95 15.09
C PRO A 29 -37.82 26.17 14.86
N THR A 30 -37.17 25.79 15.96
CA THR A 30 -36.15 24.74 15.98
C THR A 30 -36.81 23.41 15.59
N ALA A 31 -36.49 22.91 14.40
CA ALA A 31 -36.71 21.53 14.07
C ALA A 31 -35.87 20.68 15.03
N SER A 32 -36.54 19.97 15.95
CA SER A 32 -35.92 18.91 16.74
C SER A 32 -35.43 17.85 15.76
N ALA A 33 -34.13 17.83 15.50
CA ALA A 33 -33.49 16.69 14.89
C ALA A 33 -33.68 15.50 15.84
N THR A 34 -34.61 14.62 15.49
CA THR A 34 -34.68 13.27 16.05
C THR A 34 -33.30 12.65 15.93
N THR A 35 -32.63 12.47 17.06
CA THR A 35 -31.45 11.63 17.20
C THR A 35 -31.85 10.23 16.74
N GLN A 36 -31.49 9.88 15.51
CA GLN A 36 -31.41 8.48 15.13
C GLN A 36 -30.36 7.85 16.03
N ASN A 37 -30.78 6.86 16.83
CA ASN A 37 -29.92 6.04 17.66
C ASN A 37 -28.70 5.61 16.84
N GLY A 38 -27.52 6.05 17.28
CA GLY A 38 -26.26 5.73 16.64
C GLY A 38 -26.07 4.22 16.63
N THR A 39 -26.08 3.64 15.43
CA THR A 39 -25.31 2.42 15.17
C THR A 39 -23.85 2.81 15.38
N THR A 40 -23.29 2.43 16.53
CA THR A 40 -21.84 2.49 16.77
C THR A 40 -21.15 1.73 15.64
N ALA A 41 -20.25 2.39 14.90
CA ALA A 41 -19.46 1.74 13.87
C ALA A 41 -18.72 0.52 14.48
N PRO A 42 -18.66 -0.62 13.77
CA PRO A 42 -17.96 -1.80 14.28
C PRO A 42 -16.51 -1.43 14.62
N THR A 43 -16.08 -1.74 15.84
CA THR A 43 -14.71 -1.49 16.31
C THR A 43 -13.98 -2.83 16.37
N ALA A 44 -12.88 -2.94 15.63
CA ALA A 44 -12.01 -4.10 15.65
C ALA A 44 -11.55 -4.41 17.07
N LEU A 45 -11.45 -5.70 17.39
CA LEU A 45 -10.79 -6.13 18.62
C LEU A 45 -9.33 -5.64 18.64
N THR A 46 -8.86 -5.22 19.81
CA THR A 46 -7.46 -4.83 20.02
C THR A 46 -6.59 -6.08 20.14
N VAL A 47 -5.44 -6.09 19.45
CA VAL A 47 -4.43 -7.16 19.54
C VAL A 47 -3.06 -6.54 19.75
N THR A 48 -2.23 -7.19 20.58
CA THR A 48 -0.82 -6.82 20.69
C THR A 48 -0.07 -7.35 19.45
N PRO A 49 0.73 -6.53 18.75
CA PRO A 49 1.56 -7.00 17.65
C PRO A 49 2.42 -8.21 18.04
N GLY A 50 2.48 -9.22 17.18
CA GLY A 50 3.23 -10.47 17.44
C GLY A 50 2.47 -11.51 18.27
N THR A 51 1.16 -11.33 18.51
CA THR A 51 0.33 -12.30 19.24
C THR A 51 0.22 -13.61 18.48
N HIS A 52 0.00 -13.54 17.16
CA HIS A 52 -0.01 -14.69 16.27
C HIS A 52 1.30 -14.77 15.49
N THR A 53 1.73 -16.00 15.20
CA THR A 53 3.02 -16.23 14.53
C THR A 53 2.90 -17.13 13.30
N SER A 54 1.72 -17.72 13.04
CA SER A 54 1.49 -18.54 11.86
C SER A 54 0.01 -18.54 11.44
N PHE A 55 -0.25 -18.95 10.20
CA PHE A 55 -1.58 -19.26 9.72
C PHE A 55 -1.87 -20.76 9.87
N ALA A 56 -3.06 -21.11 10.33
CA ALA A 56 -3.46 -22.51 10.55
C ALA A 56 -3.50 -23.34 9.27
N THR A 57 -3.75 -22.73 8.10
CA THR A 57 -3.81 -23.44 6.83
C THR A 57 -3.29 -22.56 5.70
N LEU A 58 -2.34 -23.10 4.94
CA LEU A 58 -1.91 -22.56 3.65
C LEU A 58 -2.51 -23.41 2.54
N LYS A 59 -3.13 -22.75 1.58
CA LYS A 59 -3.74 -23.35 0.39
C LYS A 59 -2.89 -23.04 -0.83
N GLN A 60 -3.09 -23.83 -1.88
CA GLN A 60 -2.45 -23.66 -3.17
C GLN A 60 -3.52 -23.68 -4.26
N ILE A 61 -3.42 -22.78 -5.23
CA ILE A 61 -4.34 -22.76 -6.36
C ILE A 61 -3.67 -22.24 -7.63
N LYS A 62 -3.91 -22.93 -8.75
CA LYS A 62 -3.47 -22.46 -10.07
C LYS A 62 -4.30 -21.25 -10.48
N ALA A 63 -3.62 -20.13 -10.74
CA ALA A 63 -4.22 -18.86 -11.12
C ALA A 63 -3.36 -18.17 -12.20
N GLY A 64 -3.86 -18.15 -13.43
CA GLY A 64 -3.11 -17.60 -14.57
C GLY A 64 -1.80 -18.35 -14.80
N LEU A 65 -0.67 -17.69 -14.56
CA LEU A 65 0.68 -18.24 -14.77
C LEU A 65 1.30 -18.87 -13.53
N LEU A 66 0.62 -18.78 -12.38
CA LEU A 66 1.15 -19.15 -11.08
C LEU A 66 0.35 -20.30 -10.46
N ASP A 67 1.02 -21.06 -9.61
CA ASP A 67 0.41 -21.81 -8.52
C ASP A 67 0.60 -20.96 -7.26
N ILE A 68 -0.46 -20.30 -6.80
CA ILE A 68 -0.42 -19.28 -5.76
C ILE A 68 -0.65 -19.91 -4.40
N GLY A 69 0.32 -19.70 -3.51
CA GLY A 69 0.21 -20.04 -2.09
C GLY A 69 -0.49 -18.90 -1.35
N TYR A 70 -1.51 -19.23 -0.56
CA TYR A 70 -2.24 -18.22 0.22
C TYR A 70 -2.77 -18.77 1.53
N ALA A 71 -2.85 -17.92 2.55
CA ALA A 71 -3.62 -18.19 3.75
C ALA A 71 -5.09 -17.79 3.53
N GLU A 72 -6.00 -18.50 4.19
CA GLU A 72 -7.43 -18.20 4.18
C GLU A 72 -8.01 -18.35 5.58
N LEU A 73 -8.76 -17.33 6.03
CA LEU A 73 -9.38 -17.28 7.36
C LEU A 73 -10.82 -16.77 7.26
N GLY A 74 -11.61 -17.07 8.28
CA GLY A 74 -13.01 -16.62 8.39
C GLY A 74 -14.00 -17.45 7.58
N PRO A 75 -15.29 -17.06 7.58
CA PRO A 75 -16.35 -17.83 6.94
C PRO A 75 -16.22 -17.82 5.42
N ALA A 76 -16.38 -18.99 4.78
CA ALA A 76 -16.22 -19.15 3.32
C ALA A 76 -17.17 -18.28 2.46
N HIS A 77 -18.28 -17.82 3.04
CA HIS A 77 -19.30 -16.98 2.39
C HIS A 77 -19.37 -15.55 2.96
N GLY A 78 -18.39 -15.14 3.77
CA GLY A 78 -18.30 -13.77 4.28
C GLY A 78 -17.89 -12.76 3.20
N PRO A 79 -18.07 -11.44 3.45
CA PRO A 79 -17.46 -10.40 2.62
C PRO A 79 -15.95 -10.63 2.50
N VAL A 80 -15.40 -10.43 1.30
CA VAL A 80 -14.01 -10.81 1.02
C VAL A 80 -13.06 -9.64 1.22
N VAL A 81 -11.98 -9.88 1.95
CA VAL A 81 -10.81 -8.99 2.04
C VAL A 81 -9.60 -9.71 1.47
N ILE A 82 -8.84 -9.06 0.60
CA ILE A 82 -7.55 -9.55 0.11
C ILE A 82 -6.45 -8.65 0.65
N CYS A 83 -5.58 -9.22 1.49
CA CYS A 83 -4.46 -8.52 2.13
C CYS A 83 -3.16 -8.79 1.38
N LEU A 84 -2.50 -7.75 0.86
CA LEU A 84 -1.35 -7.85 -0.03
C LEU A 84 -0.08 -7.29 0.63
N HIS A 85 0.95 -8.13 0.74
CA HIS A 85 2.21 -7.77 1.40
C HIS A 85 3.15 -6.96 0.49
N GLY A 86 4.14 -6.33 1.10
CA GLY A 86 5.22 -5.59 0.44
C GLY A 86 6.52 -6.38 0.28
N TRP A 87 7.59 -5.68 -0.07
CA TRP A 87 8.96 -6.15 -0.10
C TRP A 87 9.84 -5.42 0.94
N PRO A 88 10.77 -6.12 1.61
CA PRO A 88 10.99 -7.56 1.62
C PRO A 88 10.15 -8.19 2.74
N TYR A 89 8.84 -8.32 2.54
CA TYR A 89 7.93 -8.89 3.52
C TYR A 89 7.20 -10.10 2.94
N ASP A 90 6.28 -10.69 3.71
CA ASP A 90 5.46 -11.80 3.26
C ASP A 90 4.08 -11.82 3.94
N ILE A 91 3.37 -12.94 3.85
CA ILE A 91 2.02 -13.06 4.42
C ILE A 91 1.98 -12.85 5.94
N HIS A 92 3.10 -13.03 6.67
CA HIS A 92 3.13 -12.86 8.12
C HIS A 92 2.89 -11.41 8.54
N SER A 93 3.00 -10.45 7.63
CA SER A 93 2.57 -9.07 7.88
C SER A 93 1.09 -8.96 8.28
N PHE A 94 0.27 -9.97 7.96
CA PHE A 94 -1.16 -9.99 8.27
C PHE A 94 -1.56 -11.07 9.27
N VAL A 95 -0.60 -11.70 9.95
CA VAL A 95 -0.88 -12.84 10.85
C VAL A 95 -1.75 -12.43 12.06
N ASP A 96 -1.62 -11.18 12.51
CA ASP A 96 -2.49 -10.58 13.54
C ASP A 96 -3.73 -9.88 12.96
N VAL A 97 -3.66 -9.40 11.72
CA VAL A 97 -4.78 -8.71 11.05
C VAL A 97 -5.88 -9.69 10.64
N ALA A 98 -5.50 -10.83 10.04
CA ALA A 98 -6.49 -11.76 9.47
C ALA A 98 -7.45 -12.34 10.52
N PRO A 99 -7.03 -12.72 11.75
CA PRO A 99 -7.95 -13.14 12.79
C PRO A 99 -8.93 -12.04 13.22
N LEU A 100 -8.50 -10.77 13.28
CA LEU A 100 -9.38 -9.65 13.61
C LEU A 100 -10.50 -9.49 12.59
N LEU A 101 -10.16 -9.53 11.29
CA LEU A 101 -11.14 -9.43 10.22
C LEU A 101 -12.03 -10.68 10.15
N ALA A 102 -11.47 -11.87 10.37
CA ALA A 102 -12.25 -13.10 10.42
C ALA A 102 -13.29 -13.10 11.55
N ALA A 103 -12.97 -12.50 12.70
CA ALA A 103 -13.90 -12.34 13.82
C ALA A 103 -15.09 -11.43 13.48
N GLU A 104 -14.90 -10.43 12.62
CA GLU A 104 -15.96 -9.59 12.04
C GLU A 104 -16.71 -10.26 10.87
N GLY A 105 -16.43 -11.55 10.61
CA GLY A 105 -17.12 -12.33 9.60
C GLY A 105 -16.59 -12.18 8.18
N TYR A 106 -15.43 -11.53 7.98
CA TYR A 106 -14.80 -11.46 6.67
C TYR A 106 -14.16 -12.80 6.26
N ARG A 107 -14.25 -13.13 4.98
CA ARG A 107 -13.39 -14.12 4.33
C ARG A 107 -12.07 -13.44 3.96
N VAL A 108 -11.00 -13.74 4.68
CA VAL A 108 -9.70 -13.08 4.50
C VAL A 108 -8.80 -13.96 3.64
N ILE A 109 -8.25 -13.40 2.57
CA ILE A 109 -7.30 -14.06 1.66
C ILE A 109 -5.97 -13.32 1.74
N VAL A 110 -4.89 -14.04 2.07
CA VAL A 110 -3.54 -13.47 2.18
C VAL A 110 -2.59 -14.25 1.27
N PRO A 111 -2.42 -13.85 0.00
CA PRO A 111 -1.55 -14.55 -0.93
C PRO A 111 -0.09 -14.14 -0.77
N TYR A 112 0.82 -15.10 -0.96
CA TYR A 112 2.20 -14.77 -1.32
C TYR A 112 2.20 -14.18 -2.74
N LEU A 113 2.81 -13.01 -2.92
CA LEU A 113 3.07 -12.44 -4.23
C LEU A 113 4.06 -13.33 -5.01
N ARG A 114 4.13 -13.13 -6.33
CA ARG A 114 5.11 -13.84 -7.19
C ARG A 114 6.52 -13.71 -6.60
N GLY A 115 7.29 -14.80 -6.62
CA GLY A 115 8.63 -14.85 -6.05
C GLY A 115 8.70 -14.96 -4.53
N HIS A 116 7.59 -15.10 -3.81
CA HIS A 116 7.58 -15.22 -2.35
C HIS A 116 6.97 -16.55 -1.90
N GLY A 117 7.50 -17.10 -0.81
CA GLY A 117 6.94 -18.24 -0.11
C GLY A 117 6.68 -19.41 -1.05
N THR A 118 5.45 -19.94 -1.01
CA THR A 118 5.06 -21.13 -1.77
C THR A 118 4.45 -20.82 -3.15
N THR A 119 4.34 -19.54 -3.54
CA THR A 119 3.88 -19.13 -4.88
C THR A 119 4.96 -19.40 -5.92
N ARG A 120 4.64 -20.15 -6.98
CA ARG A 120 5.59 -20.52 -8.04
C ARG A 120 5.02 -20.32 -9.44
N PHE A 121 5.90 -20.09 -10.41
CA PHE A 121 5.49 -20.11 -11.83
C PHE A 121 5.15 -21.54 -12.28
N LEU A 122 4.07 -21.68 -13.06
CA LEU A 122 3.63 -22.97 -13.62
C LEU A 122 4.58 -23.50 -14.71
N SER A 123 5.36 -22.62 -15.33
CA SER A 123 6.32 -22.98 -16.37
C SER A 123 7.64 -22.26 -16.15
N SER A 124 8.74 -23.01 -16.20
CA SER A 124 10.11 -22.48 -16.15
C SER A 124 10.44 -21.51 -17.28
N ARG A 125 9.70 -21.54 -18.40
CA ARG A 125 9.84 -20.61 -19.52
C ARG A 125 9.18 -19.25 -19.29
N THR A 126 8.35 -19.13 -18.26
CA THR A 126 7.72 -17.84 -17.95
C THR A 126 8.79 -16.90 -17.41
N PHE A 127 8.87 -15.71 -17.99
CA PHE A 127 9.79 -14.68 -17.51
C PHE A 127 9.44 -14.29 -16.07
N ARG A 128 10.46 -14.14 -15.21
CA ARG A 128 10.34 -13.65 -13.83
C ARG A 128 10.18 -12.13 -13.85
N ASN A 129 9.10 -11.73 -14.50
CA ASN A 129 8.68 -10.35 -14.64
C ASN A 129 8.09 -9.86 -13.31
N ALA A 130 8.40 -8.65 -12.92
CA ALA A 130 7.85 -7.96 -11.76
C ALA A 130 7.46 -6.51 -12.10
N GLN A 131 7.16 -6.23 -13.36
CA GLN A 131 6.45 -5.01 -13.73
C GLN A 131 5.08 -4.96 -13.03
N GLN A 132 4.65 -3.75 -12.67
CA GLN A 132 3.57 -3.56 -11.70
C GLN A 132 2.24 -4.22 -12.12
N SER A 133 1.85 -4.13 -13.40
CA SER A 133 0.56 -4.68 -13.87
C SER A 133 0.55 -6.21 -13.86
N ALA A 134 1.71 -6.85 -13.96
CA ALA A 134 1.80 -8.31 -13.94
C ALA A 134 1.41 -8.86 -12.56
N ILE A 135 1.81 -8.20 -11.48
CA ILE A 135 1.45 -8.57 -10.12
C ILE A 135 -0.05 -8.36 -9.88
N ALA A 136 -0.61 -7.23 -10.32
CA ALA A 136 -2.06 -6.96 -10.26
C ALA A 136 -2.88 -8.03 -10.97
N LEU A 137 -2.46 -8.45 -12.17
CA LEU A 137 -3.14 -9.50 -12.91
C LEU A 137 -3.05 -10.89 -12.26
N ASN A 138 -2.06 -11.14 -11.39
CA ASN A 138 -2.07 -12.37 -10.59
C ASN A 138 -3.19 -12.36 -9.54
N ILE A 139 -3.44 -11.21 -8.92
CA ILE A 139 -4.52 -11.08 -7.94
C ILE A 139 -5.87 -11.16 -8.64
N ILE A 140 -6.05 -10.54 -9.81
CA ILE A 140 -7.26 -10.73 -10.63
C ILE A 140 -7.46 -12.20 -10.97
N ALA A 141 -6.41 -12.91 -11.42
CA ALA A 141 -6.51 -14.33 -11.73
C ALA A 141 -6.84 -15.18 -10.49
N LEU A 142 -6.30 -14.82 -9.31
CA LEU A 142 -6.62 -15.47 -8.03
C LEU A 142 -8.10 -15.28 -7.70
N MET A 143 -8.62 -14.06 -7.84
CA MET A 143 -10.03 -13.75 -7.64
C MET A 143 -10.93 -14.59 -8.56
N ASP A 144 -10.57 -14.72 -9.84
CA ASP A 144 -11.35 -15.47 -10.83
C ASP A 144 -11.45 -16.97 -10.50
N VAL A 145 -10.36 -17.58 -10.03
CA VAL A 145 -10.34 -19.01 -9.68
C VAL A 145 -11.00 -19.29 -8.32
N LEU A 146 -10.93 -18.34 -7.39
CA LEU A 146 -11.63 -18.41 -6.10
C LEU A 146 -13.10 -17.97 -6.17
N LYS A 147 -13.58 -17.56 -7.35
CA LYS A 147 -14.94 -17.06 -7.59
C LYS A 147 -15.28 -15.83 -6.75
N ILE A 148 -14.28 -14.96 -6.57
CA ILE A 148 -14.42 -13.67 -5.91
C ILE A 148 -14.70 -12.62 -6.99
N GLU A 149 -15.95 -12.20 -7.08
CA GLU A 149 -16.35 -11.14 -8.01
C GLU A 149 -15.79 -9.79 -7.56
N LYS A 150 -15.93 -9.47 -6.27
CA LYS A 150 -15.55 -8.18 -5.69
C LYS A 150 -15.00 -8.35 -4.28
N ALA A 151 -13.97 -7.60 -3.91
CA ALA A 151 -13.35 -7.66 -2.57
C ALA A 151 -12.89 -6.28 -2.08
N VAL A 152 -12.74 -6.12 -0.76
CA VAL A 152 -11.89 -5.06 -0.21
C VAL A 152 -10.44 -5.44 -0.47
N LEU A 153 -9.66 -4.52 -1.05
CA LEU A 153 -8.23 -4.72 -1.26
C LEU A 153 -7.47 -3.89 -0.24
N ALA A 154 -6.52 -4.50 0.46
CA ALA A 154 -5.75 -3.83 1.49
C ALA A 154 -4.29 -4.23 1.35
N GLY A 155 -3.35 -3.29 1.43
CA GLY A 155 -1.94 -3.65 1.36
C GLY A 155 -0.99 -2.53 1.76
N PHE A 156 0.30 -2.79 1.61
CA PHE A 156 1.39 -1.83 1.80
C PHE A 156 2.50 -2.06 0.77
N ASP A 157 3.30 -1.04 0.46
CA ASP A 157 4.39 -1.12 -0.52
C ASP A 157 3.95 -1.74 -1.87
N TRP A 158 4.51 -2.87 -2.31
CA TRP A 158 4.12 -3.56 -3.54
C TRP A 158 2.66 -4.00 -3.49
N GLY A 159 2.16 -4.36 -2.31
CA GLY A 159 0.77 -4.72 -2.08
C GLY A 159 -0.17 -3.55 -2.27
N SER A 160 0.17 -2.36 -1.73
CA SER A 160 -0.58 -1.12 -1.97
C SER A 160 -0.56 -0.73 -3.44
N ARG A 161 0.61 -0.73 -4.09
CA ARG A 161 0.72 -0.50 -5.54
C ARG A 161 -0.18 -1.47 -6.33
N THR A 162 -0.19 -2.74 -5.95
CA THR A 162 -1.00 -3.78 -6.60
C THR A 162 -2.49 -3.51 -6.41
N ALA A 163 -2.91 -3.17 -5.19
CA ALA A 163 -4.29 -2.83 -4.88
C ALA A 163 -4.77 -1.55 -5.62
N ASP A 164 -3.94 -0.52 -5.67
CA ASP A 164 -4.18 0.74 -6.40
C ASP A 164 -4.40 0.49 -7.89
N ILE A 165 -3.54 -0.32 -8.51
CA ILE A 165 -3.66 -0.69 -9.93
C ILE A 165 -4.99 -1.39 -10.19
N ILE A 166 -5.37 -2.31 -9.31
CA ILE A 166 -6.64 -3.03 -9.46
C ILE A 166 -7.82 -2.07 -9.32
N ALA A 167 -7.79 -1.22 -8.29
CA ALA A 167 -8.84 -0.24 -8.04
C ALA A 167 -8.97 0.81 -9.16
N ALA A 168 -7.88 1.13 -9.85
CA ALA A 168 -7.88 2.10 -10.95
C ALA A 168 -8.30 1.49 -12.30
N LEU A 169 -7.88 0.25 -12.61
CA LEU A 169 -8.12 -0.37 -13.91
C LEU A 169 -9.31 -1.32 -13.94
N TRP A 170 -9.67 -1.89 -12.79
CA TRP A 170 -10.79 -2.83 -12.61
C TRP A 170 -11.62 -2.43 -11.37
N PRO A 171 -12.15 -1.19 -11.30
CA PRO A 171 -12.93 -0.73 -10.14
C PRO A 171 -14.15 -1.62 -9.83
N GLU A 172 -14.68 -2.33 -10.83
CA GLU A 172 -15.75 -3.31 -10.65
C GLU A 172 -15.35 -4.50 -9.75
N ARG A 173 -14.05 -4.81 -9.68
CA ARG A 173 -13.48 -5.88 -8.85
C ARG A 173 -13.11 -5.41 -7.44
N THR A 174 -13.11 -4.10 -7.19
CA THR A 174 -12.73 -3.51 -5.89
C THR A 174 -13.94 -2.93 -5.18
N LYS A 175 -14.33 -3.51 -4.03
CA LYS A 175 -15.40 -2.98 -3.17
C LYS A 175 -14.95 -1.69 -2.51
N ALA A 176 -13.76 -1.72 -1.93
CA ALA A 176 -13.13 -0.64 -1.20
C ALA A 176 -11.61 -0.88 -1.13
N LEU A 177 -10.84 0.14 -0.76
CA LEU A 177 -9.38 0.12 -0.76
C LEU A 177 -8.79 0.64 0.56
N VAL A 178 -7.86 -0.11 1.15
CA VAL A 178 -6.90 0.42 2.13
C VAL A 178 -5.53 0.46 1.49
N SER A 179 -4.97 1.66 1.31
CA SER A 179 -3.67 1.85 0.67
C SER A 179 -2.69 2.58 1.60
N VAL A 180 -1.73 1.85 2.13
CA VAL A 180 -0.64 2.40 2.96
C VAL A 180 0.29 3.19 2.06
N SER A 181 0.62 4.41 2.48
CA SER A 181 1.46 5.37 1.76
C SER A 181 0.81 5.96 0.48
N GLY A 182 -0.51 5.86 0.36
CA GLY A 182 -1.29 6.63 -0.61
C GLY A 182 -1.41 6.01 -2.00
N TYR A 183 -1.03 6.76 -3.04
CA TYR A 183 -1.13 6.33 -4.44
C TYR A 183 0.25 5.90 -4.98
N LEU A 184 0.47 4.59 -5.11
CA LEU A 184 1.78 3.99 -5.40
C LEU A 184 1.95 3.48 -6.84
N VAL A 185 0.99 3.76 -7.73
CA VAL A 185 1.13 3.42 -9.15
C VAL A 185 2.43 4.03 -9.69
N THR A 186 3.33 3.16 -10.14
CA THR A 186 4.66 3.55 -10.63
C THR A 186 4.53 4.26 -11.96
N ASN A 187 5.17 5.42 -12.09
CA ASN A 187 5.29 6.17 -13.33
C ASN A 187 6.75 6.15 -13.79
N LEU A 188 7.02 5.38 -14.86
CA LEU A 188 8.38 5.19 -15.36
C LEU A 188 9.03 6.49 -15.86
N GLU A 189 8.25 7.38 -16.48
CA GLU A 189 8.78 8.65 -16.99
C GLU A 189 9.18 9.58 -15.85
N ALA A 190 8.35 9.67 -14.80
CA ALA A 190 8.69 10.42 -13.60
C ALA A 190 9.94 9.87 -12.91
N ASN A 191 10.08 8.53 -12.83
CA ASN A 191 11.23 7.87 -12.19
C ASN A 191 12.56 8.01 -12.95
N LYS A 192 12.56 8.52 -14.18
CA LYS A 192 13.80 8.90 -14.87
C LYS A 192 14.41 10.18 -14.30
N GLN A 193 13.62 10.99 -13.59
CA GLN A 193 14.08 12.23 -12.98
C GLN A 193 14.58 11.96 -11.57
N PRO A 194 15.72 12.55 -11.17
CA PRO A 194 16.23 12.39 -9.82
C PRO A 194 15.32 13.07 -8.79
N LEU A 195 15.29 12.51 -7.60
CA LEU A 195 14.64 13.06 -6.41
C LEU A 195 15.65 13.90 -5.59
N PRO A 196 15.20 14.65 -4.57
CA PRO A 196 16.09 15.27 -3.60
C PRO A 196 17.01 14.23 -2.93
N PRO A 197 18.27 14.57 -2.58
CA PRO A 197 19.25 13.58 -2.09
C PRO A 197 18.79 12.73 -0.90
N LYS A 198 18.00 13.28 0.03
CA LYS A 198 17.46 12.51 1.17
C LYS A 198 16.49 11.41 0.71
N ALA A 199 15.66 11.70 -0.29
CA ALA A 199 14.76 10.71 -0.88
C ALA A 199 15.56 9.65 -1.66
N GLU A 200 16.60 10.05 -2.39
CA GLU A 200 17.48 9.09 -3.08
C GLU A 200 18.22 8.17 -2.11
N TYR A 201 18.64 8.70 -0.97
CA TYR A 201 19.24 7.91 0.09
C TYR A 201 18.25 6.91 0.69
N ALA A 202 16.98 7.28 0.92
CA ALA A 202 15.96 6.34 1.37
C ALA A 202 15.77 5.18 0.37
N TRP A 203 15.90 5.46 -0.93
CA TRP A 203 15.81 4.48 -2.00
C TRP A 203 17.14 3.77 -2.34
N TRP A 204 18.19 3.88 -1.54
CA TRP A 204 19.55 3.41 -1.88
C TRP A 204 19.60 1.99 -2.49
N TYR A 205 18.76 1.07 -2.01
CA TYR A 205 18.75 -0.33 -2.45
C TYR A 205 18.29 -0.48 -3.91
N GLN A 206 17.40 0.38 -4.43
CA GLN A 206 16.96 0.29 -5.83
C GLN A 206 18.13 0.57 -6.79
N TYR A 207 19.04 1.47 -6.40
CA TYR A 207 20.27 1.75 -7.13
C TYR A 207 21.26 0.60 -6.97
N TYR A 208 21.37 0.01 -5.79
CA TYR A 208 22.20 -1.17 -5.59
C TYR A 208 21.78 -2.32 -6.52
N PHE A 209 20.47 -2.59 -6.65
CA PHE A 209 19.89 -3.62 -7.52
C PHE A 209 20.04 -3.34 -9.02
N SER A 210 20.29 -2.09 -9.40
CA SER A 210 20.67 -1.75 -10.79
C SER A 210 22.05 -2.28 -11.18
N THR A 211 22.90 -2.61 -10.20
CA THR A 211 24.26 -3.09 -10.42
C THR A 211 24.33 -4.62 -10.42
N GLU A 212 25.41 -5.14 -11.00
CA GLU A 212 25.71 -6.58 -10.94
C GLU A 212 26.03 -7.05 -9.52
N ARG A 213 26.65 -6.20 -8.70
CA ARG A 213 26.91 -6.51 -7.28
C ARG A 213 25.60 -6.67 -6.50
N GLY A 214 24.62 -5.81 -6.75
CA GLY A 214 23.30 -5.92 -6.14
C GLY A 214 22.56 -7.18 -6.57
N ARG A 215 22.66 -7.57 -7.86
CA ARG A 215 22.11 -8.85 -8.34
C ARG A 215 22.74 -10.04 -7.62
N LEU A 216 24.07 -10.12 -7.60
CA LEU A 216 24.80 -11.20 -6.93
C LEU A 216 24.52 -11.27 -5.42
N ALA A 217 24.37 -10.11 -4.75
CA ALA A 217 24.01 -10.06 -3.34
C ALA A 217 22.58 -10.56 -3.09
N MET A 218 21.65 -10.31 -4.01
CA MET A 218 20.27 -10.80 -3.89
C MET A 218 20.15 -12.31 -4.19
N GLU A 219 21.03 -12.86 -5.02
CA GLU A 219 21.08 -14.31 -5.32
C GLU A 219 21.78 -15.13 -4.24
N ASP A 220 22.76 -14.54 -3.57
CA ASP A 220 23.45 -15.14 -2.43
C ASP A 220 22.54 -15.11 -1.20
N LYS A 221 22.16 -16.29 -0.70
CA LYS A 221 21.17 -16.43 0.37
C LYS A 221 21.52 -15.65 1.64
N THR A 222 22.78 -15.70 2.06
CA THR A 222 23.26 -15.01 3.26
C THR A 222 23.25 -13.51 3.06
N LYS A 223 23.78 -13.01 1.93
CA LYS A 223 23.78 -11.56 1.65
C LYS A 223 22.37 -11.02 1.49
N ARG A 224 21.47 -11.76 0.84
CA ARG A 224 20.04 -11.43 0.73
C ARG A 224 19.39 -11.34 2.09
N HIS A 225 19.61 -12.34 2.95
CA HIS A 225 19.09 -12.34 4.31
C HIS A 225 19.52 -11.07 5.07
N ASP A 226 20.82 -10.80 5.13
CA ASP A 226 21.35 -9.65 5.86
C ASP A 226 20.89 -8.32 5.25
N LEU A 227 20.82 -8.24 3.91
CA LEU A 227 20.34 -7.06 3.20
C LEU A 227 18.86 -6.78 3.50
N THR A 228 18.02 -7.80 3.49
CA THR A 228 16.58 -7.64 3.75
C THR A 228 16.30 -7.32 5.22
N ARG A 229 17.11 -7.84 6.16
CA ARG A 229 17.10 -7.42 7.57
C ARG A 229 17.45 -5.95 7.72
N LEU A 230 18.54 -5.51 7.07
CA LEU A 230 18.95 -4.10 7.07
C LEU A 230 17.84 -3.19 6.52
N VAL A 231 17.11 -3.63 5.50
CA VAL A 231 15.95 -2.88 4.99
C VAL A 231 14.89 -2.73 6.07
N TRP A 232 14.48 -3.79 6.77
CA TRP A 232 13.50 -3.70 7.87
C TRP A 232 13.94 -2.73 8.96
N ASP A 233 15.18 -2.84 9.43
CA ASP A 233 15.74 -1.96 10.47
C ASP A 233 15.73 -0.49 10.02
N THR A 234 15.91 -0.24 8.71
CA THR A 234 15.96 1.12 8.13
C THR A 234 14.57 1.74 7.96
N VAL A 235 13.59 0.96 7.47
CA VAL A 235 12.27 1.49 7.09
C VAL A 235 11.26 1.46 8.25
N SER A 236 11.57 0.74 9.33
CA SER A 236 10.77 0.70 10.55
C SER A 236 11.66 0.88 11.79
N PRO A 237 12.29 2.06 11.97
CA PRO A 237 13.33 2.28 12.97
C PRO A 237 12.84 2.22 14.43
N THR A 238 11.54 2.34 14.66
CA THR A 238 10.90 2.21 15.99
C THR A 238 10.33 0.82 16.25
N TRP A 239 10.34 -0.07 15.27
CA TRP A 239 9.81 -1.41 15.41
C TRP A 239 10.82 -2.33 16.09
N GLY A 240 10.61 -2.61 17.37
CA GLY A 240 11.42 -3.55 18.15
C GLY A 240 11.10 -5.02 17.88
N PHE A 241 11.12 -5.46 16.63
CA PHE A 241 10.87 -6.87 16.28
C PHE A 241 12.03 -7.77 16.72
N ASP A 242 11.69 -9.01 17.11
CA ASP A 242 12.68 -10.03 17.44
C ASP A 242 13.17 -10.77 16.19
N ASP A 243 14.28 -11.50 16.34
CA ASP A 243 14.84 -12.29 15.25
C ASP A 243 13.86 -13.34 14.76
N ALA A 244 13.13 -14.00 15.66
CA ALA A 244 12.13 -14.98 15.28
C ALA A 244 11.06 -14.41 14.35
N THR A 245 10.69 -13.14 14.51
CA THR A 245 9.74 -12.44 13.62
C THR A 245 10.31 -12.22 12.24
N PHE A 246 11.56 -11.77 12.15
CA PHE A 246 12.23 -11.64 10.86
C PHE A 246 12.42 -13.00 10.17
N GLU A 247 12.92 -14.01 10.89
CA GLU A 247 13.22 -15.34 10.33
C GLU A 247 11.98 -16.03 9.75
N ARG A 248 10.80 -15.81 10.35
CA ARG A 248 9.53 -16.32 9.81
C ARG A 248 9.26 -15.80 8.40
N THR A 249 9.49 -14.51 8.16
CA THR A 249 9.34 -13.91 6.84
C THR A 249 10.53 -14.22 5.93
N ALA A 250 11.75 -14.28 6.46
CA ALA A 250 12.94 -14.61 5.70
C ALA A 250 12.87 -15.99 5.02
N ALA A 251 12.17 -16.95 5.64
CA ALA A 251 11.86 -18.24 5.02
C ALA A 251 11.14 -18.12 3.67
N ALA A 252 10.33 -17.07 3.46
CA ALA A 252 9.65 -16.83 2.19
C ALA A 252 10.61 -16.38 1.08
N PHE A 253 11.81 -15.88 1.43
CA PHE A 253 12.81 -15.43 0.46
C PHE A 253 13.59 -16.59 -0.15
N GLU A 254 13.49 -17.79 0.45
CA GLU A 254 14.06 -19.02 -0.10
C GLU A 254 13.35 -19.52 -1.37
N ASN A 255 12.25 -18.86 -1.76
CA ASN A 255 11.63 -19.06 -3.05
C ASN A 255 12.67 -18.89 -4.19
N PRO A 256 12.74 -19.85 -5.14
CA PRO A 256 13.77 -19.85 -6.17
C PRO A 256 13.65 -18.68 -7.16
N ASP A 257 12.48 -18.05 -7.23
CA ASP A 257 12.23 -16.91 -8.11
C ASP A 257 12.40 -15.55 -7.37
N TYR A 258 12.67 -15.54 -6.06
CA TYR A 258 12.71 -14.31 -5.24
C TYR A 258 13.69 -13.29 -5.80
N ALA A 259 14.94 -13.70 -6.03
CA ALA A 259 15.99 -12.78 -6.46
C ALA A 259 15.67 -12.14 -7.82
N ASP A 260 15.23 -12.94 -8.80
CA ASP A 260 14.86 -12.46 -10.12
C ASP A 260 13.70 -11.47 -10.07
N ILE A 261 12.66 -11.77 -9.27
CA ILE A 261 11.50 -10.89 -9.11
C ILE A 261 11.89 -9.56 -8.48
N VAL A 262 12.71 -9.58 -7.43
CA VAL A 262 13.16 -8.37 -6.73
C VAL A 262 14.01 -7.50 -7.66
N ILE A 263 15.02 -8.10 -8.30
CA ILE A 263 15.90 -7.39 -9.22
C ILE A 263 15.11 -6.82 -10.41
N HIS A 264 14.20 -7.60 -10.99
CA HIS A 264 13.38 -7.12 -12.11
C HIS A 264 12.48 -5.97 -11.70
N ASN A 265 11.81 -6.02 -10.54
CA ASN A 265 10.91 -4.95 -10.09
C ASN A 265 11.64 -3.59 -10.04
N TYR A 266 12.82 -3.55 -9.41
CA TYR A 266 13.56 -2.31 -9.24
C TYR A 266 14.24 -1.83 -10.52
N ARG A 267 14.77 -2.74 -11.35
CA ARG A 267 15.31 -2.37 -12.66
C ARG A 267 14.20 -1.85 -13.59
N TRP A 268 13.05 -2.51 -13.62
CA TRP A 268 11.90 -2.05 -14.38
C TRP A 268 11.40 -0.69 -13.89
N ARG A 269 11.29 -0.49 -12.57
CA ARG A 269 10.91 0.80 -11.94
C ARG A 269 11.78 1.98 -12.39
N LEU A 270 13.07 1.73 -12.63
CA LEU A 270 14.05 2.72 -13.11
C LEU A 270 14.20 2.74 -14.64
N SER A 271 13.35 2.04 -15.40
CA SER A 271 13.45 1.90 -16.86
C SER A 271 14.77 1.26 -17.35
N LEU A 272 15.37 0.39 -16.53
CA LEU A 272 16.61 -0.35 -16.83
C LEU A 272 16.38 -1.81 -17.25
N ALA A 273 15.13 -2.26 -17.26
CA ALA A 273 14.74 -3.57 -17.75
C ALA A 273 13.39 -3.48 -18.47
N ASP A 274 13.25 -4.24 -19.55
CA ASP A 274 12.01 -4.31 -20.30
C ASP A 274 10.92 -5.07 -19.53
N GLY A 275 9.67 -4.68 -19.79
CA GLY A 275 8.50 -5.47 -19.46
C GLY A 275 8.15 -6.48 -20.56
N GLU A 276 7.05 -7.21 -20.38
CA GLU A 276 6.47 -8.05 -21.43
C GLU A 276 5.39 -7.29 -22.20
N ARG A 277 5.47 -7.33 -23.53
CA ARG A 277 4.56 -6.60 -24.44
C ARG A 277 3.06 -6.84 -24.20
N ARG A 278 2.70 -8.02 -23.67
CA ARG A 278 1.30 -8.35 -23.33
C ARG A 278 0.70 -7.43 -22.25
N TYR A 279 1.55 -6.74 -21.49
CA TYR A 279 1.16 -5.83 -20.41
C TYR A 279 1.22 -4.35 -20.82
N ASP A 280 1.78 -4.01 -21.99
CA ASP A 280 1.97 -2.62 -22.46
C ASP A 280 0.70 -1.78 -22.41
N ARG A 281 -0.46 -2.39 -22.74
CA ARG A 281 -1.74 -1.68 -22.70
C ARG A 281 -2.08 -1.17 -21.30
N PHE A 282 -1.77 -1.95 -20.27
CA PHE A 282 -2.04 -1.60 -18.88
C PHE A 282 -1.02 -0.58 -18.40
N GLU A 283 0.26 -0.76 -18.72
CA GLU A 283 1.29 0.22 -18.36
C GLU A 283 1.03 1.58 -19.02
N LYS A 284 0.53 1.61 -20.26
CA LYS A 284 0.11 2.85 -20.92
C LYS A 284 -1.05 3.54 -20.19
N GLN A 285 -2.04 2.78 -19.72
CA GLN A 285 -3.14 3.34 -18.92
C GLN A 285 -2.62 3.88 -17.58
N LEU A 286 -1.77 3.11 -16.88
CA LEU A 286 -1.18 3.50 -15.60
C LEU A 286 -0.25 4.71 -15.71
N ALA A 287 0.47 4.87 -16.81
CA ALA A 287 1.31 6.03 -17.09
C ALA A 287 0.50 7.34 -17.15
N ALA A 288 -0.80 7.27 -17.50
CA ALA A 288 -1.71 8.42 -17.46
C ALA A 288 -2.17 8.79 -16.03
N ARG A 289 -1.69 8.06 -15.00
CA ARG A 289 -2.01 8.25 -13.58
C ARG A 289 -3.52 8.26 -13.31
N PRO A 290 -4.24 7.18 -13.66
CA PRO A 290 -5.70 7.11 -13.51
C PRO A 290 -6.10 7.31 -12.05
N THR A 291 -7.25 7.95 -11.84
CA THR A 291 -7.84 8.14 -10.51
C THR A 291 -8.49 6.85 -10.00
N ILE A 292 -8.54 6.70 -8.69
CA ILE A 292 -9.23 5.63 -7.97
C ILE A 292 -10.56 6.17 -7.45
N ALA A 293 -11.67 5.66 -7.97
CA ALA A 293 -13.02 6.16 -7.65
C ALA A 293 -13.76 5.33 -6.59
N VAL A 294 -13.26 4.15 -6.26
CA VAL A 294 -13.83 3.31 -5.18
C VAL A 294 -13.61 3.96 -3.81
N PRO A 295 -14.42 3.63 -2.79
CA PRO A 295 -14.19 4.11 -1.44
C PRO A 295 -12.79 3.72 -0.95
N ALA A 296 -12.04 4.67 -0.37
CA ALA A 296 -10.65 4.44 0.00
C ALA A 296 -10.27 5.06 1.35
N ILE A 297 -9.46 4.35 2.12
CA ILE A 297 -8.73 4.89 3.28
C ILE A 297 -7.25 4.76 3.00
N THR A 298 -6.49 5.86 3.10
CA THR A 298 -5.03 5.78 3.07
C THR A 298 -4.45 5.92 4.47
N LEU A 299 -3.35 5.21 4.70
CA LEU A 299 -2.64 5.19 5.97
C LEU A 299 -1.20 5.63 5.74
N ASP A 300 -0.77 6.73 6.35
CA ASP A 300 0.65 7.10 6.39
C ASP A 300 1.23 6.73 7.75
N ALA A 301 2.43 6.17 7.77
CA ALA A 301 3.15 5.86 8.99
C ALA A 301 4.20 6.95 9.27
N GLU A 302 4.26 7.42 10.52
CA GLU A 302 5.11 8.56 10.91
C GLU A 302 6.60 8.37 10.59
N HIS A 303 7.08 7.13 10.64
CA HIS A 303 8.49 6.81 10.45
C HIS A 303 8.78 6.08 9.13
N ASP A 304 7.81 5.99 8.20
CA ASP A 304 8.08 5.53 6.83
C ASP A 304 9.00 6.53 6.12
N PRO A 305 10.17 6.10 5.59
CA PRO A 305 11.14 7.02 4.98
C PRO A 305 10.79 7.43 3.54
N PHE A 306 9.83 6.77 2.90
CA PHE A 306 9.46 6.99 1.49
C PHE A 306 8.36 8.02 1.33
N THR A 307 7.44 8.08 2.29
CA THR A 307 6.32 9.01 2.29
C THR A 307 6.40 9.86 3.54
N ALA A 308 6.63 11.17 3.36
CA ALA A 308 6.61 12.08 4.48
C ALA A 308 5.22 12.03 5.16
N PRO A 309 5.14 11.87 6.49
CA PRO A 309 3.86 11.85 7.16
C PRO A 309 3.17 13.20 6.97
N GLY A 310 1.88 13.14 6.66
CA GLY A 310 1.06 14.31 6.41
C GLY A 310 -0.41 14.00 6.57
N ASP A 311 -1.25 14.84 5.97
CA ASP A 311 -2.71 14.70 5.94
C ASP A 311 -3.23 14.00 4.66
N GLY A 312 -2.33 13.33 3.92
CA GLY A 312 -2.63 12.68 2.64
C GLY A 312 -2.83 13.64 1.46
N SER A 313 -2.60 14.95 1.63
CA SER A 313 -2.83 15.95 0.59
C SER A 313 -2.00 15.76 -0.68
N SER A 314 -0.79 15.17 -0.57
CA SER A 314 0.14 14.97 -1.69
C SER A 314 -0.38 14.02 -2.79
N TYR A 315 -1.33 13.15 -2.46
CA TYR A 315 -1.92 12.17 -3.37
C TYR A 315 -3.46 12.18 -3.35
N ARG A 316 -4.08 13.10 -2.59
CA ARG A 316 -5.55 13.21 -2.45
C ARG A 316 -6.27 13.33 -3.78
N ASP A 317 -5.66 14.02 -4.76
CA ASP A 317 -6.21 14.23 -6.10
C ASP A 317 -6.36 12.94 -6.93
N ARG A 318 -5.69 11.85 -6.51
CA ARG A 318 -5.81 10.54 -7.14
C ARG A 318 -6.99 9.72 -6.63
N PHE A 319 -7.62 10.08 -5.52
CA PHE A 319 -8.75 9.35 -4.93
C PHE A 319 -10.05 10.15 -5.08
N THR A 320 -10.90 9.85 -6.05
CA THR A 320 -12.07 10.68 -6.38
C THR A 320 -13.37 10.23 -5.71
N GLY A 321 -13.37 9.07 -5.05
CA GLY A 321 -14.52 8.51 -4.33
C GLY A 321 -14.68 9.01 -2.90
N LYS A 322 -15.49 8.28 -2.11
CA LYS A 322 -15.51 8.42 -0.64
C LYS A 322 -14.10 8.17 -0.11
N TYR A 323 -13.62 9.03 0.77
CA TYR A 323 -12.22 9.05 1.13
C TYR A 323 -12.00 9.48 2.58
N ALA A 324 -11.10 8.79 3.27
CA ALA A 324 -10.49 9.27 4.50
C ALA A 324 -8.98 9.01 4.50
N HIS A 325 -8.27 9.76 5.32
CA HIS A 325 -6.84 9.61 5.54
C HIS A 325 -6.55 9.45 7.03
N ARG A 326 -5.54 8.66 7.38
CA ARG A 326 -5.05 8.51 8.75
C ARG A 326 -3.53 8.51 8.78
N THR A 327 -2.97 9.21 9.75
CA THR A 327 -1.55 9.14 10.07
C THR A 327 -1.37 8.33 11.35
N LEU A 328 -0.50 7.33 11.35
CA LEU A 328 -0.22 6.46 12.48
C LEU A 328 1.09 6.87 13.14
N LYS A 329 1.03 7.20 14.43
CA LYS A 329 2.17 7.66 15.23
C LYS A 329 3.06 6.51 15.65
N ASP A 330 4.37 6.76 15.72
CA ASP A 330 5.39 5.79 16.17
C ASP A 330 5.46 4.50 15.33
N ILE A 331 4.80 4.46 14.17
CA ILE A 331 4.76 3.31 13.24
C ILE A 331 5.68 3.56 12.04
N GLY A 332 6.35 2.50 11.60
CA GLY A 332 7.16 2.45 10.39
C GLY A 332 6.42 1.87 9.18
N HIS A 333 7.18 1.32 8.25
CA HIS A 333 6.69 0.97 6.91
C HIS A 333 5.68 -0.20 6.88
N ASN A 334 5.80 -1.18 7.77
CA ASN A 334 4.96 -2.38 7.76
C ASN A 334 3.76 -2.23 8.70
N VAL A 335 2.89 -1.27 8.36
CA VAL A 335 1.68 -0.93 9.12
C VAL A 335 0.86 -2.14 9.57
N PRO A 336 0.54 -3.15 8.72
CA PRO A 336 -0.30 -4.26 9.18
C PRO A 336 0.36 -5.14 10.26
N GLN A 337 1.69 -5.20 10.32
CA GLN A 337 2.39 -5.99 11.34
C GLN A 337 2.74 -5.17 12.59
N GLU A 338 3.00 -3.88 12.42
CA GLU A 338 3.35 -2.96 13.51
C GLU A 338 2.09 -2.42 14.23
N ALA A 339 1.00 -2.21 13.50
CA ALA A 339 -0.27 -1.68 14.00
C ALA A 339 -1.48 -2.49 13.48
N PRO A 340 -1.56 -3.81 13.74
CA PRO A 340 -2.58 -4.70 13.19
C PRO A 340 -4.01 -4.25 13.50
N THR A 341 -4.28 -3.76 14.71
CA THR A 341 -5.60 -3.23 15.08
C THR A 341 -5.99 -2.01 14.25
N ALA A 342 -5.08 -1.05 14.08
CA ALA A 342 -5.36 0.15 13.29
C ALA A 342 -5.58 -0.17 11.81
N PHE A 343 -4.81 -1.12 11.27
CA PHE A 343 -4.97 -1.59 9.91
C PHE A 343 -6.30 -2.32 9.72
N ALA A 344 -6.65 -3.27 10.60
CA ALA A 344 -7.92 -3.98 10.56
C ALA A 344 -9.12 -3.02 10.69
N GLN A 345 -9.03 -2.04 11.58
CA GLN A 345 -10.06 -1.00 11.71
C GLN A 345 -10.23 -0.20 10.42
N ALA A 346 -9.15 0.16 9.72
CA ALA A 346 -9.25 0.85 8.44
C ALA A 346 -9.96 -0.01 7.37
N VAL A 347 -9.72 -1.32 7.35
CA VAL A 347 -10.42 -2.26 6.46
C VAL A 347 -11.92 -2.31 6.77
N ILE A 348 -12.28 -2.42 8.05
CA ILE A 348 -13.69 -2.44 8.48
C ILE A 348 -14.38 -1.12 8.13
N ASP A 349 -13.74 0.01 8.43
CA ASP A 349 -14.32 1.33 8.21
C ASP A 349 -14.55 1.63 6.72
N VAL A 350 -13.58 1.30 5.85
CA VAL A 350 -13.74 1.55 4.41
C VAL A 350 -14.83 0.67 3.79
N ASP A 351 -15.06 -0.53 4.35
CA ASP A 351 -16.09 -1.45 3.87
C ASP A 351 -17.51 -0.97 4.17
N HIS A 352 -17.66 -0.14 5.20
CA HIS A 352 -18.93 0.42 5.69
C HIS A 352 -19.19 1.86 5.22
N PHE A 353 -18.43 2.35 4.24
CA PHE A 353 -18.46 3.75 3.81
C PHE A 353 -19.79 4.25 3.23
#